data_AF-A0A8J6TAE5-F1
#
_entry.id   AF-A0A8J6TAE5-F1
#
_cell.length_a   1.000
_cell.length_b   1.000
_cell.length_c   1.000
_cell.angle_alpha   90.00
_cell.angle_beta   90.00
_cell.angle_gamma   90.00
#
_symmetry.space_group_name_H-M   'P 1'
#
loop_
_entity.id
_entity.type
_entity.pdbx_description
1 polymer ?
#
loop_
_entity_poly.entity_id
_entity_poly.type
_entity_poly.pdbx_seq_one_letter_code
_entity_poly.pdbx_strand_id
1 'polypeptide(L)'
;MTETESNNYWQKKQGLDKKGVKLFSQVVFYDWCKACGICIAFCPKKVYGRDEEGKPVLENPDDCIGCRFCELHCPDFAITIKERYPDRRRREND
;
A
#
# COMPACT_ATOMS: atom_id res chain seq x y z
N MET A 1 -6.67 15.41 -6.54
CA MET A 1 -7.68 14.71 -5.73
C MET A 1 -8.84 15.65 -5.52
N THR A 2 -10.03 15.32 -6.04
CA THR A 2 -11.26 16.11 -5.90
C THR A 2 -11.92 15.88 -4.53
N GLU A 3 -12.82 16.77 -4.10
CA GLU A 3 -13.54 16.64 -2.83
C GLU A 3 -14.33 15.32 -2.73
N THR A 4 -14.89 14.85 -3.86
CA THR A 4 -15.62 13.59 -3.96
C THR A 4 -14.70 12.37 -3.75
N GLU A 5 -13.49 12.38 -4.30
CA GLU A 5 -12.49 11.32 -4.12
C GLU A 5 -12.02 11.23 -2.66
N SER A 6 -11.88 12.38 -1.99
CA SER A 6 -11.53 12.44 -0.58
C SER A 6 -12.64 11.88 0.31
N ASN A 7 -13.91 12.20 0.03
CA ASN A 7 -15.04 11.69 0.81
C ASN A 7 -15.18 10.16 0.70
N ASN A 8 -15.01 9.61 -0.50
CA ASN A 8 -15.07 8.17 -0.75
C ASN A 8 -13.90 7.41 -0.08
N TYR A 9 -12.71 8.02 -0.07
CA TYR A 9 -11.54 7.47 0.63
C TYR A 9 -11.81 7.32 2.14
N TRP A 10 -12.31 8.37 2.80
CA TRP A 10 -12.62 8.33 4.23
C TRP A 10 -13.73 7.33 4.55
N GLN A 11 -14.77 7.22 3.71
CA GLN A 11 -15.83 6.22 3.88
C GLN A 11 -15.29 4.78 3.80
N LYS A 12 -14.44 4.49 2.80
CA LYS A 12 -13.78 3.18 2.65
C LYS A 12 -12.95 2.84 3.89
N LYS A 13 -12.16 3.81 4.38
CA LYS A 13 -11.31 3.65 5.56
C LYS A 13 -12.11 3.37 6.84
N GLN A 14 -13.19 4.12 7.09
CA GLN A 14 -14.10 3.87 8.21
C GLN A 14 -14.72 2.45 8.16
N GLY A 15 -14.99 1.95 6.95
CA GLY A 15 -15.45 0.58 6.74
C GLY A 15 -14.40 -0.49 7.08
N LEU A 16 -13.13 -0.25 6.74
CA LEU A 16 -12.01 -1.15 7.07
C LEU A 16 -11.71 -1.17 8.57
N ASP A 17 -11.74 0.01 9.21
CA ASP A 17 -11.54 0.18 10.65
C ASP A 17 -12.61 -0.60 11.45
N LYS A 18 -13.90 -0.44 11.10
CA LYS A 18 -15.02 -1.16 11.74
C LYS A 18 -14.95 -2.68 11.59
N LYS A 19 -14.44 -3.17 10.46
CA LYS A 19 -14.32 -4.60 10.18
C LYS A 19 -13.06 -5.23 10.78
N GLY A 20 -12.17 -4.45 11.38
CA GLY A 20 -10.92 -4.96 11.97
C GLY A 20 -9.96 -5.57 10.95
N VAL A 21 -10.01 -5.11 9.70
CA VAL A 21 -9.16 -5.64 8.62
C VAL A 21 -7.71 -5.20 8.87
N LYS A 22 -6.76 -6.14 8.75
CA LYS A 22 -5.33 -5.82 8.76
C LYS A 22 -4.98 -4.99 7.53
N LEU A 23 -4.30 -3.86 7.73
CA LEU A 23 -3.79 -3.03 6.64
C LEU A 23 -2.28 -3.18 6.54
N PHE A 24 -1.73 -2.74 5.42
CA PHE A 24 -0.30 -2.84 5.14
C PHE A 24 0.21 -1.55 4.52
N SER A 25 1.43 -1.17 4.90
CA SER A 25 2.16 -0.04 4.31
C SER A 25 3.29 -0.56 3.42
N GLN A 26 3.39 0.00 2.22
CA GLN A 26 4.46 -0.26 1.27
C GLN A 26 5.48 0.87 1.39
N VAL A 27 6.72 0.55 1.76
CA VAL A 27 7.82 1.52 1.82
C VAL A 27 8.76 1.21 0.67
N VAL A 28 9.01 2.20 -0.19
CA VAL A 28 9.95 2.11 -1.31
C VAL A 28 11.16 3.01 -1.03
N PHE A 29 12.35 2.42 -1.04
CA PHE A 29 13.62 3.13 -0.94
C PHE A 29 14.08 3.50 -2.36
N TYR A 30 13.68 4.68 -2.84
CA TYR A 30 13.89 5.07 -4.24
C TYR A 30 15.35 5.15 -4.66
N ASP A 31 16.26 5.48 -3.75
CA ASP A 31 17.71 5.50 -4.02
C ASP A 31 18.29 4.11 -4.34
N TRP A 32 17.60 3.05 -3.93
CA TRP A 32 18.01 1.66 -4.17
C TRP A 32 17.25 1.04 -5.35
N CYS A 33 16.16 1.67 -5.78
CA CYS A 33 15.31 1.16 -6.84
C CYS A 33 15.90 1.42 -8.22
N LYS A 34 16.15 0.34 -8.98
CA LYS A 34 16.64 0.42 -10.37
C LYS A 34 15.54 0.35 -11.43
N ALA A 35 14.29 0.66 -11.07
CA ALA A 35 13.14 0.69 -11.99
C ALA A 35 12.86 -0.63 -12.78
N CYS A 36 13.20 -1.79 -12.19
CA CYS A 36 13.05 -3.09 -12.87
C CYS A 36 11.58 -3.51 -13.13
N GLY A 37 10.62 -2.92 -12.42
CA GLY A 37 9.18 -3.15 -12.65
C GLY A 37 8.61 -4.47 -12.13
N ILE A 38 9.41 -5.33 -11.49
CA ILE A 38 8.97 -6.64 -10.97
C ILE A 38 7.82 -6.49 -9.96
N CYS A 39 7.91 -5.51 -9.06
CA CYS A 39 6.88 -5.23 -8.06
C CYS A 39 5.53 -4.83 -8.69
N ILE A 40 5.57 -4.13 -9.82
CA ILE A 40 4.40 -3.70 -10.58
C ILE A 40 3.76 -4.92 -11.24
N ALA A 41 4.55 -5.74 -11.93
CA ALA A 41 4.08 -6.91 -12.66
C ALA A 41 3.47 -7.99 -11.76
N PHE A 42 4.07 -8.25 -10.59
CA PHE A 42 3.66 -9.35 -9.72
C PHE A 42 2.71 -8.97 -8.59
N CYS A 43 2.34 -7.70 -8.43
CA CYS A 43 1.37 -7.34 -7.41
C CYS A 43 -0.04 -7.82 -7.80
N PRO A 44 -0.61 -8.85 -7.13
CA PRO A 44 -1.93 -9.38 -7.50
C PRO A 44 -3.06 -8.36 -7.29
N LYS A 45 -2.79 -7.33 -6.49
CA LYS A 45 -3.73 -6.27 -6.13
C LYS A 45 -3.50 -4.97 -6.88
N LYS A 46 -2.51 -4.92 -7.79
CA LYS A 46 -2.18 -3.73 -8.59
C LYS A 46 -2.03 -2.47 -7.72
N VAL A 47 -1.30 -2.62 -6.62
CA VAL A 47 -1.02 -1.54 -5.67
C VAL A 47 -0.07 -0.50 -6.28
N TYR A 48 0.81 -0.95 -7.18
CA TYR A 48 1.82 -0.12 -7.81
C TYR A 48 1.45 0.26 -9.24
N GLY A 49 1.61 1.53 -9.56
CA GLY A 49 1.76 2.06 -10.91
C GLY A 49 3.22 2.33 -11.25
N ARG A 50 3.47 3.20 -12.23
CA ARG A 50 4.81 3.58 -12.70
C ARG A 50 4.88 5.09 -12.93
N ASP A 51 5.94 5.74 -12.48
CA ASP A 51 6.23 7.14 -12.84
C ASP A 51 6.93 7.26 -14.21
N GLU A 52 7.29 8.49 -14.59
CA GLU A 52 7.98 8.79 -15.85
C GLU A 52 9.37 8.15 -15.95
N GLU A 53 10.04 7.89 -14.82
CA GLU A 53 11.36 7.25 -14.76
C GLU A 53 11.27 5.72 -14.70
N GLY A 54 10.06 5.16 -14.66
CA GLY A 54 9.86 3.73 -14.56
C GLY A 54 9.84 3.18 -13.13
N LYS A 55 9.98 4.03 -12.11
CA LYS A 55 9.97 3.64 -10.70
C LYS A 55 8.53 3.41 -10.23
N PRO A 56 8.32 2.52 -9.24
CA PRO A 56 6.97 2.22 -8.76
C PRO A 56 6.39 3.37 -7.95
N VAL A 57 5.14 3.74 -8.23
CA VAL A 57 4.34 4.68 -7.41
C VAL A 57 3.15 3.95 -6.81
N LEU A 58 2.66 4.39 -5.64
CA LEU A 58 1.48 3.77 -5.01
C LEU A 58 0.19 4.34 -5.59
N GLU A 59 -0.56 3.51 -6.29
CA GLU A 59 -1.90 3.87 -6.82
C GLU A 59 -3.01 3.41 -5.87
N ASN A 60 -2.93 2.17 -5.37
CA ASN A 60 -3.97 1.55 -4.54
C ASN A 60 -3.40 0.98 -3.23
N PRO A 61 -2.77 1.80 -2.37
CA PRO A 61 -2.04 1.31 -1.18
C PRO A 61 -2.92 0.48 -0.21
N ASP A 62 -4.18 0.88 -0.04
CA ASP A 62 -5.12 0.21 0.86
C ASP A 62 -5.59 -1.17 0.37
N ASP A 63 -5.32 -1.53 -0.88
CA ASP A 63 -5.68 -2.83 -1.44
C ASP A 63 -4.60 -3.90 -1.21
N CYS A 64 -3.45 -3.50 -0.63
CA CYS A 64 -2.38 -4.43 -0.30
C CYS A 64 -2.86 -5.46 0.73
N ILE A 65 -2.69 -6.74 0.40
CA ILE A 65 -3.05 -7.88 1.27
C ILE A 65 -1.85 -8.45 2.05
N GLY A 66 -0.70 -7.78 2.01
CA GLY A 66 0.48 -8.24 2.74
C GLY A 66 1.13 -9.53 2.23
N CYS A 67 0.94 -9.89 0.94
CA CYS A 67 1.53 -11.10 0.35
C CYS A 67 3.06 -11.06 0.20
N ARG A 68 3.66 -9.87 0.30
CA ARG A 68 5.13 -9.63 0.26
C ARG A 68 5.84 -10.05 -1.04
N PHE A 69 5.13 -10.35 -2.13
CA PHE A 69 5.78 -10.70 -3.40
C PHE A 69 6.71 -9.60 -3.93
N CYS A 70 6.31 -8.33 -3.82
CA CYS A 70 7.14 -7.20 -4.21
C CYS A 70 8.40 -7.03 -3.34
N GLU A 71 8.35 -7.41 -2.07
CA GLU A 71 9.47 -7.38 -1.12
C GLU A 71 10.43 -8.55 -1.40
N LEU A 72 9.89 -9.76 -1.56
CA LEU A 72 10.68 -10.98 -1.80
C LEU A 72 11.39 -11.01 -3.17
N HIS A 73 10.79 -10.42 -4.20
CA HIS A 73 11.32 -10.47 -5.57
C HIS A 73 12.03 -9.17 -5.98
N CYS A 74 12.19 -8.20 -5.09
CA CYS A 74 12.98 -7.01 -5.41
C CYS A 74 14.48 -7.40 -5.39
N PRO A 75 15.18 -7.36 -6.53
CA PRO A 75 16.58 -7.79 -6.59
C PRO A 75 17.52 -6.87 -5.80
N ASP A 76 17.11 -5.61 -5.57
CA ASP A 76 17.86 -4.61 -4.83
C ASP A 76 17.33 -4.41 -3.39
N PHE A 77 16.36 -5.24 -2.94
CA PHE A 77 15.69 -5.12 -1.64
C PHE A 77 15.11 -3.73 -1.32
N ALA A 78 14.74 -2.97 -2.37
CA ALA A 78 14.28 -1.59 -2.27
C ALA A 78 12.83 -1.44 -1.76
N ILE A 79 12.16 -2.51 -1.36
CA ILE A 79 10.75 -2.50 -0.93
C ILE A 79 10.57 -3.27 0.37
N THR A 80 9.85 -2.69 1.32
CA THR A 80 9.43 -3.35 2.56
C THR A 80 7.92 -3.27 2.75
N ILE A 81 7.32 -4.35 3.23
CA ILE A 81 5.90 -4.39 3.60
C ILE A 81 5.76 -4.46 5.12
N LYS A 82 5.08 -3.47 5.71
CA LYS A 82 4.82 -3.41 7.15
C LYS A 82 3.34 -3.60 7.44
N GLU A 83 3.00 -4.34 8.49
CA GLU A 83 1.64 -4.30 9.03
C GLU A 83 1.33 -2.88 9.53
N ARG A 84 0.17 -2.37 9.16
CA ARG A 84 -0.41 -1.11 9.65
C ARG A 84 -1.72 -1.47 10.33
N TYR A 85 -1.85 -1.11 11.60
CA TYR A 85 -3.14 -1.27 12.27
C TYR A 85 -4.04 -0.08 11.94
N PRO A 86 -5.34 -0.32 11.68
CA PRO A 86 -6.32 0.75 11.77
C PRO A 86 -6.23 1.37 13.18
N ASP A 87 -6.46 2.68 13.30
CA ASP A 87 -6.27 3.39 14.58
C ASP A 87 -7.22 2.81 15.64
N ARG A 88 -6.71 1.92 16.49
CA ARG A 88 -7.50 1.23 17.53
C ARG A 88 -7.81 2.12 18.73
N ARG A 89 -7.38 3.38 18.74
CA ARG A 89 -7.67 4.33 19.84
C ARG A 89 -9.14 4.71 19.97
N ARG A 90 -10.04 4.18 19.13
CA ARG A 90 -11.49 4.31 19.29
C ARG A 90 -12.18 3.01 19.79
N ARG A 91 -11.50 2.20 20.60
CA ARG A 91 -12.17 1.40 21.63
C ARG A 91 -12.15 2.21 22.91
N GLU A 92 -13.04 3.18 23.00
CA GLU A 92 -13.35 3.82 24.27
C GLU A 92 -14.75 3.34 24.67
N ASN A 93 -14.80 2.74 25.86
CA ASN A 93 -15.94 2.16 26.60
C ASN A 93 -16.21 0.66 26.36
N ASP A 94 -15.33 -0.18 26.95
CA ASP A 94 -15.80 -1.33 27.76
C ASP A 94 -16.22 -0.80 29.15
#